data_AF-Q9FLI1-F1
#
_entry.id   AF-Q9FLI1-F1
#
_cell.length_a   1.000
_cell.length_b   1.000
_cell.length_c   1.000
_cell.angle_alpha   90.00
_cell.angle_beta   90.00
_cell.angle_gamma   90.00
#
_symmetry.space_group_name_H-M   'P 1'
#
loop_
_entity.id
_entity.type
_entity.pdbx_description
1 polymer ?
#
loop_
_entity_poly.entity_id
_entity_poly.type
_entity_poly.pdbx_seq_one_letter_code
_entity_poly.pdbx_strand_id
1 'polypeptide(L)'
;MEKMMHRETERQRRQEMASLYASLRSLLPLHFIKGKRSTSDQVNEAVNYIKYLQRKIKELSVRRDDLMVLSRGSLLGSSNGDFKEDVEMISGKNHVVVRQCLVGVEIMLSSRCCGGQPRFSSVLQVLSEYGLCLLNSISSIVDDRLVYTIQAEVNDMALMIDLAELEKRLIRMK
;
A
#
# COMPACT_ATOMS: atom_id res chain seq x y z
N MET A 1 34.55 -12.45 42.74
CA MET A 1 34.48 -11.74 41.44
C MET A 1 33.26 -12.19 40.63
N GLU A 2 33.01 -13.50 40.49
CA GLU A 2 31.86 -14.07 39.75
C GLU A 2 30.48 -13.53 40.17
N LYS A 3 30.20 -13.41 41.48
CA LYS A 3 28.92 -12.85 41.96
C LYS A 3 28.67 -11.41 41.49
N MET A 4 29.73 -10.61 41.32
CA MET A 4 29.61 -9.23 40.86
C MET A 4 29.32 -9.19 39.36
N MET A 5 30.04 -9.99 38.58
CA MET A 5 29.80 -10.14 37.13
C MET A 5 28.36 -10.62 36.87
N HIS A 6 27.89 -11.63 37.61
CA HIS A 6 26.54 -12.16 37.41
C HIS A 6 25.44 -11.14 37.76
N ARG A 7 25.66 -10.32 38.80
CA ARG A 7 24.76 -9.21 39.17
C ARG A 7 24.71 -8.16 38.07
N GLU A 8 25.83 -7.81 37.46
CA GLU A 8 25.88 -6.82 36.39
C GLU A 8 25.19 -7.34 35.12
N THR A 9 25.43 -8.60 34.74
CA THR A 9 24.72 -9.22 33.61
C THR A 9 23.21 -9.23 33.81
N GLU A 10 22.73 -9.59 35.00
CA GLU A 10 21.29 -9.58 35.29
C GLU A 10 20.72 -8.16 35.36
N ARG A 11 21.53 -7.17 35.81
CA ARG A 11 21.14 -5.75 35.76
C ARG A 11 20.94 -5.28 34.31
N GLN A 12 21.91 -5.58 33.44
CA GLN A 12 21.85 -5.25 32.02
C GLN A 12 20.62 -5.88 31.36
N ARG A 13 20.36 -7.17 31.61
CA ARG A 13 19.17 -7.88 31.12
C ARG A 13 17.85 -7.18 31.53
N ARG A 14 17.77 -6.67 32.76
CA ARG A 14 16.57 -5.93 33.23
C ARG A 14 16.43 -4.55 32.58
N GLN A 15 17.54 -3.86 32.33
CA GLN A 15 17.51 -2.59 31.61
C GLN A 15 17.02 -2.77 30.17
N GLU A 16 17.52 -3.80 29.48
CA GLU A 16 17.06 -4.18 28.14
C GLU A 16 15.57 -4.51 28.16
N MET A 17 15.11 -5.34 29.10
CA MET A 17 13.69 -5.69 29.21
C MET A 17 12.80 -4.47 29.50
N ALA A 18 13.25 -3.55 30.36
CA ALA A 18 12.54 -2.30 30.63
C ALA A 18 12.43 -1.41 29.38
N SER A 19 13.50 -1.37 28.56
CA SER A 19 13.52 -0.63 27.29
C SER A 19 12.50 -1.20 26.28
N LEU A 20 12.40 -2.53 26.20
CA LEU A 20 11.43 -3.21 25.34
C LEU A 20 9.99 -2.93 25.77
N TYR A 21 9.69 -2.97 27.07
CA TYR A 21 8.36 -2.62 27.58
C TYR A 21 8.01 -1.14 27.31
N ALA A 22 8.98 -0.22 27.45
CA ALA A 22 8.77 1.18 27.11
C ALA A 22 8.46 1.37 25.62
N SER A 23 9.21 0.68 24.73
CA SER A 23 8.96 0.69 23.29
C SER A 23 7.59 0.09 22.93
N LEU A 24 7.20 -1.01 23.58
CA LEU A 24 5.88 -1.60 23.39
C LEU A 24 4.79 -0.59 23.77
N ARG A 25 4.92 0.06 24.93
CA ARG A 25 3.95 1.05 25.41
C ARG A 25 3.82 2.25 24.46
N SER A 26 4.92 2.72 23.86
CA SER A 26 4.87 3.84 22.91
C SER A 26 4.15 3.54 21.60
N LEU A 27 4.07 2.27 21.21
CA LEU A 27 3.35 1.85 19.99
C LEU A 27 1.83 1.71 20.21
N LEU A 28 1.37 1.75 21.46
CA LEU A 28 -0.04 1.57 21.79
C LEU A 28 -0.79 2.90 21.79
N PRO A 29 -2.01 2.96 21.21
CA PRO A 29 -2.83 4.15 21.29
C PRO A 29 -3.21 4.49 22.73
N LEU A 30 -3.29 5.80 23.01
CA LEU A 30 -3.60 6.33 24.34
C LEU A 30 -4.84 5.71 24.98
N HIS A 31 -5.88 5.41 24.21
CA HIS A 31 -7.13 4.83 24.73
C HIS A 31 -6.99 3.39 25.23
N PHE A 32 -6.05 2.61 24.70
CA PHE A 32 -5.76 1.26 25.21
C PHE A 32 -4.92 1.32 26.50
N ILE A 33 -3.97 2.26 26.60
CA ILE A 33 -3.05 2.33 27.75
C ILE A 33 -3.52 3.24 28.90
N LYS A 34 -4.61 3.98 28.72
CA LYS A 34 -5.13 4.89 29.75
C LYS A 34 -5.56 4.10 30.99
N GLY A 35 -4.97 4.46 32.15
CA GLY A 35 -5.24 3.78 33.43
C GLY A 35 -4.46 2.48 33.65
N LYS A 36 -3.76 1.95 32.64
CA LYS A 36 -3.06 0.66 32.70
C LYS A 36 -1.56 0.88 32.86
N ARG A 37 -1.08 0.76 34.11
CA ARG A 37 0.31 1.07 34.49
C ARG A 37 1.20 -0.16 34.64
N SER A 38 0.64 -1.35 34.94
CA SER A 38 1.47 -2.54 35.10
C SER A 38 1.99 -3.06 33.74
N THR A 39 3.13 -3.75 33.75
CA THR A 39 3.69 -4.39 32.55
C THR A 39 2.76 -5.47 32.02
N SER A 40 2.11 -6.23 32.90
CA SER A 40 1.12 -7.25 32.51
C SER A 40 -0.08 -6.63 31.79
N ASP A 41 -0.62 -5.52 32.31
CA ASP A 41 -1.73 -4.83 31.64
C ASP A 41 -1.29 -4.32 30.26
N GLN A 42 -0.11 -3.70 30.17
CA GLN A 42 0.42 -3.18 28.90
C GLN A 42 0.59 -4.29 27.85
N VAL A 43 1.09 -5.47 28.25
CA VAL A 43 1.20 -6.63 27.34
C VAL A 43 -0.18 -7.11 26.91
N ASN A 44 -1.14 -7.22 27.83
CA ASN A 44 -2.50 -7.63 27.50
C ASN A 44 -3.19 -6.63 26.55
N GLU A 45 -2.96 -5.33 26.75
CA GLU A 45 -3.45 -4.29 25.83
C GLU A 45 -2.80 -4.34 24.47
N ALA A 46 -1.51 -4.69 24.38
CA ALA A 46 -0.88 -4.92 23.10
C ALA A 46 -1.54 -6.06 22.34
N VAL A 47 -1.87 -7.17 23.01
CA VAL A 47 -2.62 -8.27 22.41
C VAL A 47 -4.01 -7.81 21.94
N ASN A 48 -4.72 -7.04 22.75
CA ASN A 48 -6.03 -6.50 22.39
C ASN A 48 -5.96 -5.55 21.18
N TYR A 49 -4.91 -4.72 21.12
CA TYR A 49 -4.68 -3.80 20.03
C TYR A 49 -4.35 -4.53 18.72
N ILE A 50 -3.52 -5.58 18.77
CA ILE A 50 -3.24 -6.45 17.62
C ILE A 50 -4.54 -7.07 17.08
N LYS A 51 -5.38 -7.62 17.97
CA LYS A 51 -6.70 -8.17 17.58
C LYS A 51 -7.60 -7.12 16.95
N TYR A 52 -7.61 -5.90 17.50
CA TYR A 52 -8.36 -4.78 16.93
C TYR A 52 -7.89 -4.45 15.50
N LEU A 53 -6.57 -4.34 15.28
CA LEU A 53 -6.01 -4.06 13.97
C LEU A 53 -6.33 -5.17 12.95
N GLN A 54 -6.20 -6.44 13.35
CA GLN A 54 -6.55 -7.59 12.50
C GLN A 54 -8.01 -7.54 12.05
N ARG A 55 -8.94 -7.24 12.96
CA ARG A 55 -10.37 -7.08 12.62
C ARG A 55 -10.58 -5.88 11.68
N LYS A 56 -9.92 -4.75 11.94
CA LYS A 56 -10.04 -3.55 11.11
C LYS A 56 -9.54 -3.79 9.69
N ILE A 57 -8.44 -4.53 9.51
CA ILE A 57 -7.93 -4.93 8.19
C ILE A 57 -8.97 -5.80 7.47
N LYS A 58 -9.59 -6.77 8.17
CA LYS A 58 -10.63 -7.62 7.59
C LYS A 58 -11.85 -6.82 7.15
N GLU A 59 -12.33 -5.90 7.99
CA GLU A 59 -13.45 -5.01 7.67
C GLU A 59 -13.16 -4.12 6.46
N LEU A 60 -11.98 -3.51 6.41
CA LEU A 60 -11.55 -2.69 5.28
C LEU A 60 -11.39 -3.52 3.99
N SER A 61 -10.92 -4.77 4.10
CA SER A 61 -10.86 -5.68 2.96
C SER A 61 -12.25 -5.95 2.38
N VAL A 62 -13.22 -6.32 3.22
CA VAL A 62 -14.60 -6.57 2.79
C VAL A 62 -15.21 -5.34 2.14
N ARG A 63 -15.08 -4.17 2.77
CA ARG A 63 -15.58 -2.91 2.20
C ARG A 63 -14.95 -2.60 0.84
N ARG A 64 -13.65 -2.88 0.69
CA ARG A 64 -12.94 -2.73 -0.59
C ARG A 64 -13.48 -3.69 -1.65
N ASP A 65 -13.78 -4.93 -1.27
CA ASP A 65 -14.34 -5.93 -2.18
C ASP A 65 -15.79 -5.57 -2.58
N ASP A 66 -16.61 -5.09 -1.64
CA ASP A 66 -17.99 -4.63 -1.90
C ASP A 66 -18.02 -3.44 -2.86
N LEU A 67 -17.13 -2.45 -2.66
CA LEU A 67 -16.99 -1.31 -3.57
C LEU A 67 -16.53 -1.76 -4.96
N MET A 68 -15.64 -2.75 -5.02
CA MET A 68 -15.24 -3.35 -6.30
C MET A 68 -16.39 -4.05 -7.01
N VAL A 69 -17.33 -4.68 -6.31
CA VAL A 69 -18.51 -5.30 -6.94
C VAL A 69 -19.49 -4.25 -7.45
N LEU A 70 -19.75 -3.19 -6.67
CA LEU A 70 -20.64 -2.10 -7.07
C LEU A 70 -20.16 -1.37 -8.33
N SER A 71 -18.84 -1.18 -8.50
CA SER A 71 -18.30 -0.59 -9.73
C SER A 71 -18.55 -1.44 -10.99
N ARG A 72 -18.64 -2.77 -10.86
CA ARG A 72 -18.98 -3.67 -12.00
C ARG A 72 -20.46 -3.60 -12.34
N GLY A 73 -21.32 -3.42 -11.34
CA GLY A 73 -22.78 -3.41 -11.49
C GLY A 73 -23.31 -2.20 -12.25
N SER A 74 -22.67 -1.03 -12.13
CA SER A 74 -23.11 0.19 -12.82
C SER A 74 -22.92 0.18 -14.35
N LEU A 75 -22.17 -0.77 -14.91
CA LEU A 75 -21.95 -0.89 -16.36
C LEU A 75 -22.92 -1.84 -17.08
N LEU A 76 -23.65 -2.70 -16.36
CA LEU A 76 -24.50 -3.73 -16.97
C LEU A 76 -25.99 -3.33 -17.07
N GLY A 77 -26.35 -2.09 -16.72
CA GLY A 77 -27.73 -1.63 -16.55
C GLY A 77 -28.20 -0.49 -17.45
N SER A 78 -27.58 -0.25 -18.62
CA SER A 78 -28.08 0.75 -19.59
C SER A 78 -28.02 0.23 -21.02
N SER A 79 -28.92 -0.70 -21.32
CA SER A 79 -29.48 -0.85 -22.66
C SER A 79 -30.94 -0.48 -22.53
N ASN A 80 -31.28 0.77 -22.89
CA ASN A 80 -32.58 1.29 -23.36
C ASN A 80 -32.64 2.79 -23.08
N GLY A 81 -32.16 3.62 -24.01
CA GLY A 81 -32.25 5.08 -23.87
C GLY A 81 -31.44 5.80 -24.93
N ASP A 82 -32.09 6.08 -26.04
CA ASP A 82 -31.63 6.82 -27.22
C ASP A 82 -31.28 8.27 -26.86
N PHE A 83 -29.99 8.58 -26.61
CA PHE A 83 -29.46 9.95 -26.57
C PHE A 83 -28.03 10.02 -27.14
N LYS A 84 -28.00 10.38 -28.43
CA LYS A 84 -27.04 11.20 -29.19
C LYS A 84 -25.71 11.61 -28.53
N GLU A 85 -24.65 11.34 -29.29
CA GLU A 85 -23.47 12.20 -29.57
C GLU A 85 -22.88 12.97 -28.37
N ASP A 86 -21.83 12.40 -27.75
CA ASP A 86 -20.64 13.09 -27.17
C ASP A 86 -19.97 12.34 -25.99
N VAL A 87 -20.45 11.16 -25.58
CA VAL A 87 -19.92 10.42 -24.40
C VAL A 87 -19.12 9.16 -24.75
N GLU A 88 -18.65 9.01 -25.99
CA GLU A 88 -17.91 7.81 -26.43
C GLU A 88 -16.37 7.96 -26.42
N MET A 89 -15.84 9.14 -26.13
CA MET A 89 -14.39 9.45 -26.24
C MET A 89 -13.52 9.15 -25.01
N ILE A 90 -14.10 8.76 -23.86
CA ILE A 90 -13.36 8.57 -22.59
C ILE A 90 -13.17 7.09 -22.24
N SER A 91 -14.00 6.18 -22.78
CA SER A 91 -14.10 4.80 -22.28
C SER A 91 -13.01 3.84 -22.80
N GLY A 92 -12.21 4.24 -23.80
CA GLY A 92 -11.26 3.35 -24.49
C GLY A 92 -9.77 3.52 -24.15
N LYS A 93 -9.38 4.58 -23.44
CA LYS A 93 -7.95 4.90 -23.26
C LYS A 93 -7.33 4.16 -22.07
N ASN A 94 -6.07 3.77 -22.24
CA ASN A 94 -5.24 3.30 -21.15
C ASN A 94 -5.06 4.45 -20.15
N HIS A 95 -5.24 4.18 -18.87
CA HIS A 95 -5.02 5.17 -17.81
C HIS A 95 -3.76 4.84 -17.04
N VAL A 96 -3.00 5.85 -16.71
CA VAL A 96 -1.86 5.73 -15.81
C VAL A 96 -2.12 6.71 -14.68
N VAL A 97 -1.89 6.28 -13.44
CA VAL A 97 -1.93 7.15 -12.27
C VAL A 97 -0.66 6.90 -11.49
N VAL A 98 0.10 7.97 -11.22
CA VAL A 98 1.31 7.92 -10.40
C VAL A 98 1.03 8.68 -9.11
N ARG A 99 1.31 8.08 -7.96
CA ARG A 99 1.14 8.67 -6.62
C ARG A 99 2.43 8.56 -5.82
N GLN A 100 2.69 9.53 -4.97
CA GLN A 100 3.73 9.42 -3.94
C GLN A 100 3.24 8.56 -2.77
N CYS A 101 4.11 7.69 -2.30
CA CYS A 101 3.91 6.82 -1.14
C CYS A 101 4.98 7.11 -0.10
N LEU A 102 4.78 6.62 1.14
CA LEU A 102 5.73 6.81 2.24
C LEU A 102 7.17 6.39 1.91
N VAL A 103 7.35 5.38 1.06
CA VAL A 103 8.66 4.79 0.72
C VAL A 103 9.12 5.19 -0.69
N GLY A 104 8.29 5.90 -1.47
CA GLY A 104 8.64 6.22 -2.85
C GLY A 104 7.43 6.51 -3.72
N VAL A 105 7.18 5.68 -4.73
CA VAL A 105 6.17 5.93 -5.77
C VAL A 105 5.29 4.68 -5.98
N GLU A 106 3.98 4.89 -6.12
CA GLU A 106 3.02 3.87 -6.57
C GLU A 106 2.46 4.25 -7.94
N ILE A 107 2.45 3.29 -8.85
CA ILE A 107 2.03 3.45 -10.23
C ILE A 107 0.90 2.47 -10.48
N MET A 108 -0.23 2.98 -10.94
CA MET A 108 -1.39 2.20 -11.32
C MET A 108 -1.62 2.32 -12.83
N LEU A 109 -1.56 1.19 -13.54
CA LEU A 109 -1.73 1.11 -15.00
C LEU A 109 -3.02 0.36 -15.34
N SER A 110 -3.95 1.14 -15.87
CA SER A 110 -5.18 0.81 -16.56
C SER A 110 -5.10 0.43 -18.04
N SER A 111 -5.15 -0.83 -18.49
CA SER A 111 -5.32 -1.16 -19.92
C SER A 111 -6.49 -2.11 -20.18
N ARG A 112 -7.21 -1.95 -21.30
CA ARG A 112 -8.12 -3.02 -21.77
C ARG A 112 -7.33 -4.25 -22.15
N CYS A 113 -7.88 -5.43 -21.87
CA CYS A 113 -7.23 -6.71 -22.21
C CYS A 113 -7.10 -6.92 -23.73
N CYS A 114 -7.93 -6.27 -24.54
CA CYS A 114 -7.97 -6.48 -25.99
C CYS A 114 -7.46 -5.24 -26.74
N GLY A 115 -6.17 -5.23 -27.09
CA GLY A 115 -5.55 -4.26 -28.00
C GLY A 115 -4.49 -3.36 -27.36
N GLY A 116 -3.21 -3.50 -27.77
CA GLY A 116 -2.12 -2.59 -27.42
C GLY A 116 -1.82 -2.50 -25.91
N GLN A 117 -1.76 -3.66 -25.24
CA GLN A 117 -1.45 -3.69 -23.81
C GLN A 117 -0.01 -3.18 -23.58
N PRO A 118 0.20 -2.23 -22.66
CA PRO A 118 1.54 -1.86 -22.24
C PRO A 118 2.17 -3.11 -21.61
N ARG A 119 3.22 -3.64 -22.26
CA ARG A 119 3.92 -4.81 -21.74
C ARG A 119 4.50 -4.46 -20.37
N PHE A 120 4.23 -5.31 -19.38
CA PHE A 120 4.78 -5.14 -18.04
C PHE A 120 6.31 -4.98 -18.05
N SER A 121 7.01 -5.68 -18.97
CA SER A 121 8.46 -5.53 -19.16
C SER A 121 8.87 -4.12 -19.56
N SER A 122 8.08 -3.46 -20.40
CA SER A 122 8.36 -2.09 -20.84
C SER A 122 8.15 -1.09 -19.70
N VAL A 123 7.13 -1.30 -18.87
CA VAL A 123 6.91 -0.50 -17.66
C VAL A 123 8.09 -0.63 -16.71
N LEU A 124 8.53 -1.86 -16.43
CA LEU A 124 9.70 -2.11 -15.58
C LEU A 124 10.98 -1.49 -16.15
N GLN A 125 11.13 -1.49 -17.47
CA GLN A 125 12.27 -0.85 -18.13
C GLN A 125 12.28 0.66 -17.87
N VAL A 126 11.13 1.34 -18.02
CA VAL A 126 11.02 2.77 -17.69
C VAL A 126 11.34 2.99 -16.22
N LEU A 127 10.86 2.15 -15.30
CA LEU A 127 11.17 2.31 -13.88
C LEU A 127 12.67 2.19 -13.59
N SER A 128 13.34 1.24 -14.24
CA SER A 128 14.78 1.06 -14.15
C SER A 128 15.56 2.28 -14.66
N GLU A 129 15.11 2.89 -15.77
CA GLU A 129 15.73 4.13 -16.30
C GLU A 129 15.62 5.32 -15.32
N TYR A 130 14.54 5.38 -14.54
CA TYR A 130 14.34 6.39 -13.51
C TYR A 130 15.07 6.06 -12.19
N GLY A 131 15.81 4.94 -12.12
CA GLY A 131 16.52 4.52 -10.91
C GLY A 131 15.59 4.08 -9.78
N LEU A 132 14.36 3.68 -10.10
CA LEU A 132 13.36 3.23 -9.14
C LEU A 132 13.52 1.72 -8.88
N CYS A 133 13.65 1.35 -7.61
CA CYS A 133 13.78 -0.04 -7.19
C CYS A 133 12.39 -0.64 -6.94
N LEU A 134 12.01 -1.68 -7.69
CA LEU A 134 10.72 -2.36 -7.52
C LEU A 134 10.62 -3.02 -6.13
N LEU A 135 9.62 -2.62 -5.34
CA LEU A 135 9.31 -3.24 -4.04
C LEU A 135 8.24 -4.32 -4.18
N ASN A 136 7.14 -3.97 -4.85
CA ASN A 136 5.99 -4.85 -4.99
C ASN A 136 5.31 -4.61 -6.33
N SER A 137 4.77 -5.67 -6.92
CA SER A 137 3.96 -5.58 -8.12
C SER A 137 2.78 -6.52 -8.02
N ILE A 138 1.59 -5.98 -8.24
CA ILE A 138 0.34 -6.72 -8.24
C ILE A 138 -0.31 -6.51 -9.60
N SER A 139 -0.76 -7.60 -10.22
CA SER A 139 -1.63 -7.54 -11.39
C SER A 139 -3.00 -8.08 -11.02
N SER A 140 -4.05 -7.35 -11.35
CA SER A 140 -5.44 -7.80 -11.23
C SER A 140 -6.20 -7.51 -12.51
N ILE A 141 -7.27 -8.26 -12.75
CA ILE A 141 -8.19 -7.99 -13.85
C ILE A 141 -9.49 -7.48 -13.25
N VAL A 142 -9.88 -6.27 -13.65
CA VAL A 142 -11.10 -5.59 -13.20
C VAL A 142 -11.86 -5.17 -14.46
N ASP A 143 -13.06 -5.69 -14.67
CA ASP A 143 -13.95 -5.33 -15.79
C ASP A 143 -13.29 -5.36 -17.18
N ASP A 144 -12.69 -6.52 -17.53
CA ASP A 144 -11.93 -6.73 -18.77
C ASP A 144 -10.76 -5.75 -18.99
N ARG A 145 -10.33 -5.09 -17.92
CA ARG A 145 -9.13 -4.27 -17.88
C ARG A 145 -8.09 -4.92 -16.97
N LEU A 146 -6.88 -5.01 -17.49
CA LEU A 146 -5.71 -5.38 -16.72
C LEU A 146 -5.26 -4.15 -15.94
N VAL A 147 -5.12 -4.32 -14.63
CA VAL A 147 -4.64 -3.30 -13.71
C VAL A 147 -3.31 -3.78 -13.15
N TYR A 148 -2.24 -3.03 -13.39
CA TYR A 148 -0.97 -3.21 -12.67
C TYR A 148 -0.85 -2.17 -11.57
N THR A 149 -0.61 -2.60 -10.34
CA THR A 149 -0.21 -1.74 -9.23
C THR A 149 1.23 -2.06 -8.89
N ILE A 150 2.10 -1.09 -9.11
CA ILE A 150 3.54 -1.21 -8.92
C ILE A 150 3.96 -0.24 -7.84
N GLN A 151 4.72 -0.72 -6.86
CA GLN A 151 5.33 0.11 -5.83
C GLN A 151 6.83 0.04 -6.00
N ALA A 152 7.48 1.20 -6.02
CA ALA A 152 8.91 1.33 -6.17
C ALA A 152 9.49 2.32 -5.16
N GLU A 153 10.65 1.98 -4.62
CA GLU A 153 11.45 2.83 -3.74
C GLU A 153 12.29 3.80 -4.57
N VAL A 154 12.39 5.03 -4.09
CA VAL A 154 13.27 6.05 -4.65
C VAL A 154 14.61 5.93 -3.95
N ASN A 155 15.66 5.56 -4.70
CA ASN A 155 17.00 5.55 -4.13
C ASN A 155 17.45 6.99 -3.83
N ASP A 156 18.16 7.21 -2.71
CA ASP A 156 18.55 8.54 -2.18
C ASP A 156 19.28 9.45 -3.20
N MET A 157 19.78 8.89 -4.30
CA MET A 157 20.42 9.64 -5.39
C MET A 157 19.43 10.24 -6.40
N ALA A 158 18.15 9.87 -6.39
CA ALA A 158 17.12 10.38 -7.29
C ALA A 158 16.30 11.49 -6.60
N LEU A 159 16.99 12.58 -6.23
CA LEU A 159 16.44 13.64 -5.38
C LEU A 159 15.31 14.50 -5.99
N MET A 160 14.88 14.27 -7.24
CA MET A 160 13.73 14.97 -7.85
C MET A 160 13.14 14.15 -9.00
N ILE A 161 12.45 13.04 -8.71
CA ILE A 161 11.64 12.38 -9.75
C ILE A 161 10.40 13.25 -9.99
N ASP A 162 10.36 13.89 -11.16
CA ASP A 162 9.15 14.60 -11.62
C ASP A 162 8.08 13.56 -11.96
N LEU A 163 7.13 13.40 -11.04
CA LEU A 163 6.02 12.46 -11.17
C LEU A 163 5.20 12.69 -12.44
N ALA A 164 5.04 13.95 -12.85
CA ALA A 164 4.27 14.28 -14.03
C ALA A 164 4.98 13.84 -15.32
N GLU A 165 6.31 13.88 -15.34
CA GLU A 165 7.09 13.40 -16.48
C GLU A 165 7.09 11.86 -16.55
N LEU A 166 7.21 11.18 -15.40
CA LEU A 166 7.07 9.73 -15.33
C LEU A 166 5.68 9.29 -15.83
N GLU A 167 4.62 9.96 -15.38
CA GLU A 167 3.25 9.69 -15.82
C GLU A 167 3.10 9.87 -17.34
N LYS A 168 3.60 10.98 -17.90
CA LYS A 168 3.57 11.21 -19.36
C LYS A 168 4.33 10.14 -20.13
N ARG A 169 5.50 9.71 -19.65
CA ARG A 169 6.31 8.66 -20.30
C ARG A 169 5.56 7.35 -20.32
N LEU A 170 4.92 6.99 -19.21
CA LEU A 170 4.11 5.77 -19.10
C LEU A 170 2.86 5.82 -20.00
N ILE A 171 2.20 6.98 -20.12
CA ILE A 171 1.05 7.17 -21.04
C ILE A 171 1.46 7.01 -22.50
N ARG A 172 2.69 7.39 -22.87
CA ARG A 172 3.21 7.25 -24.24
C ARG A 172 3.53 5.81 -24.63
N MET A 173 3.56 4.87 -23.69
CA MET A 173 3.84 3.47 -23.98
C MET A 173 2.60 2.80 -24.60
N LYS A 174 2.74 2.34 -25.85
CA LYS A 174 1.75 1.53 -26.58
C LYS A 174 2.06 0.05 -26.50
#